data_AF-A0A2J6NNL3-F1
#
_entry.id   AF-A0A2J6NNL3-F1
#
_cell.length_a   1.000
_cell.length_b   1.000
_cell.length_c   1.000
_cell.angle_alpha   90.00
_cell.angle_beta   90.00
_cell.angle_gamma   90.00
#
_symmetry.space_group_name_H-M   'P 1'
#
loop_
_entity.id
_entity.type
_entity.pdbx_description
1 polymer ?
#
loop_
_entity_poly.entity_id
_entity_poly.type
_entity_poly.pdbx_seq_one_letter_code
_entity_poly.pdbx_strand_id
1 'polypeptide(L)'
;MDKKQLFFGLLFALGLFFTASYSIDNRGFHSGVYGVIGCLLMLVAYCGFNWVKLKAHDHHTRVILGWLAAILAVIVVLDIAEAILA
;
A
#
# COMPACT_ATOMS: atom_id res chain seq x y z
N MET A 1 3.54 22.19 10.96
CA MET A 1 3.59 20.76 10.56
C MET A 1 5.03 20.31 10.54
N ASP A 2 5.32 19.16 11.15
CA ASP A 2 6.66 18.60 11.17
C ASP A 2 7.04 18.13 9.75
N LYS A 3 8.29 18.34 9.31
CA LYS A 3 8.75 17.99 7.94
C LYS A 3 8.51 16.51 7.62
N LYS A 4 8.61 15.65 8.64
CA LYS A 4 8.34 14.21 8.55
C LYS A 4 6.87 13.91 8.25
N GLN A 5 5.94 14.63 8.88
CA GLN A 5 4.51 14.47 8.63
C GLN A 5 4.13 14.90 7.22
N LEU A 6 4.74 15.97 6.71
CA LEU A 6 4.55 16.42 5.33
C LEU A 6 5.03 15.35 4.33
N PHE A 7 6.23 14.79 4.55
CA PHE A 7 6.80 13.74 3.71
C PHE A 7 5.91 12.49 3.66
N PHE A 8 5.50 11.96 4.81
CA PHE A 8 4.63 10.78 4.85
C PHE A 8 3.22 11.08 4.33
N GLY A 9 2.72 12.31 4.51
CA GLY A 9 1.47 12.77 3.90
C GLY A 9 1.55 12.77 2.37
N LEU A 10 2.67 13.21 1.81
CA LEU A 10 2.89 13.23 0.38
C LEU A 10 3.03 11.81 -0.18
N LEU A 11 3.78 10.92 0.51
CA LEU A 11 3.84 9.50 0.19
C LEU A 11 2.47 8.83 0.19
N PHE A 12 1.64 9.14 1.18
CA PHE A 12 0.28 8.62 1.26
C PHE A 12 -0.59 9.12 0.10
N ALA A 13 -0.53 10.42 -0.22
CA ALA A 13 -1.29 11.00 -1.33
C ALA A 13 -0.87 10.42 -2.70
N LEU A 14 0.44 10.29 -2.93
CA LEU A 14 0.98 9.60 -4.11
C LEU A 14 0.56 8.13 -4.14
N GLY A 15 0.62 7.44 -3.00
CA GLY A 15 0.19 6.06 -2.88
C GLY A 15 -1.28 5.86 -3.25
N LEU A 16 -2.16 6.75 -2.77
CA LEU A 16 -3.57 6.77 -3.15
C LEU A 16 -3.77 7.05 -4.64
N PHE A 17 -3.02 8.01 -5.20
CA PHE A 17 -3.11 8.35 -6.62
C PHE A 17 -2.69 7.18 -7.51
N PHE A 18 -1.60 6.49 -7.18
CA PHE A 18 -1.15 5.30 -7.91
C PHE A 18 -2.08 4.09 -7.66
N THR A 19 -2.67 3.95 -6.48
CA THR A 19 -3.71 2.93 -6.26
C THR A 19 -4.97 3.26 -7.07
N ALA A 20 -5.32 4.54 -7.28
CA ALA A 20 -6.45 4.89 -8.14
C ALA A 20 -6.26 4.51 -9.61
N SER A 21 -5.04 4.10 -10.04
CA SER A 21 -4.83 3.52 -11.36
C SER A 21 -5.23 2.04 -11.47
N TYR A 22 -5.72 1.40 -10.40
CA TYR A 22 -6.42 0.11 -10.54
C TYR A 22 -7.64 0.32 -11.43
N SER A 23 -7.57 -0.17 -12.67
CA SER A 23 -8.73 -0.22 -13.56
C SER A 23 -9.29 -1.64 -13.50
N ILE A 24 -10.50 -1.77 -12.95
CA ILE A 24 -11.28 -3.00 -13.07
C ILE A 24 -11.95 -2.93 -14.44
N ASP A 25 -11.26 -3.40 -15.47
CA ASP A 25 -11.85 -3.56 -16.79
C ASP A 25 -12.48 -4.97 -16.91
N ASN A 26 -13.42 -5.14 -17.82
CA ASN A 26 -14.32 -6.31 -17.96
C ASN A 26 -13.60 -7.63 -18.33
N ARG A 27 -12.27 -7.68 -18.25
CA ARG A 27 -11.38 -8.81 -18.58
C ARG A 27 -10.52 -9.31 -17.41
N GLY A 28 -10.41 -8.57 -16.30
CA GLY A 28 -9.49 -8.93 -15.22
C GLY A 28 -9.24 -7.79 -14.23
N PHE A 29 -8.51 -8.10 -13.15
CA PHE A 29 -8.02 -7.17 -12.16
C PHE A 29 -6.72 -6.48 -12.65
N HIS A 30 -6.80 -5.65 -13.70
CA HIS A 30 -5.61 -5.11 -14.35
C HIS A 30 -4.95 -4.01 -13.49
N SER A 31 -4.13 -4.47 -12.57
CA SER A 31 -3.22 -3.65 -11.80
C SER A 31 -1.95 -3.50 -12.60
N GLY A 32 -1.86 -2.50 -13.47
CA GLY A 32 -0.53 -2.10 -13.95
C GLY A 32 0.41 -1.93 -12.75
N VAL A 33 1.72 -2.14 -12.93
CA VAL A 33 2.78 -2.06 -11.88
C VAL A 33 2.61 -0.86 -10.92
N TYR A 34 2.00 0.22 -11.39
CA TYR A 34 1.60 1.39 -10.61
C TYR A 34 0.70 1.09 -9.41
N GLY A 35 -0.26 0.16 -9.49
CA GLY A 35 -1.13 -0.22 -8.37
C GLY A 35 -0.35 -0.82 -7.21
N VAL A 36 0.61 -1.71 -7.50
CA VAL A 36 1.52 -2.30 -6.51
C VAL A 36 2.41 -1.23 -5.87
N ILE A 37 2.96 -0.32 -6.68
CA ILE A 37 3.75 0.81 -6.20
C ILE A 37 2.92 1.70 -5.26
N GLY A 38 1.66 1.97 -5.61
CA GLY A 38 0.74 2.75 -4.79
C GLY A 38 0.53 2.16 -3.40
N CYS A 39 0.28 0.86 -3.32
CA CYS A 39 0.10 0.17 -2.05
C CYS A 39 1.40 0.13 -1.21
N LEU A 40 2.57 -0.03 -1.83
CA LEU A 40 3.86 0.04 -1.13
C LEU A 40 4.09 1.42 -0.52
N LEU A 41 3.79 2.49 -1.26
CA LEU A 41 3.90 3.86 -0.77
C LEU A 41 2.97 4.10 0.42
N MET A 42 1.75 3.56 0.39
CA MET A 42 0.81 3.65 1.52
C MET A 42 1.31 2.88 2.75
N LEU A 43 1.91 1.71 2.58
CA LEU A 43 2.52 0.94 3.67
C LEU A 43 3.68 1.70 4.32
N VAL A 44 4.57 2.28 3.51
CA VAL A 44 5.68 3.10 4.00
C VAL A 44 5.16 4.34 4.74
N ALA A 45 4.12 5.00 4.22
CA ALA A 45 3.48 6.11 4.90
C ALA A 45 2.88 5.71 6.25
N TYR A 46 2.17 4.57 6.32
CA TYR A 46 1.61 4.05 7.57
C TYR A 46 2.70 3.77 8.61
N CYS A 47 3.79 3.12 8.20
CA CYS A 47 4.97 2.88 9.03
C CYS A 47 5.59 4.20 9.54
N GLY A 48 5.70 5.19 8.67
CA GLY A 48 6.22 6.51 9.01
C GLY A 48 5.36 7.26 10.02
N PHE A 49 4.04 7.29 9.83
CA PHE A 49 3.11 7.93 10.75
C PHE A 49 3.06 7.27 12.12
N ASN A 50 3.22 5.95 12.16
CA ASN A 50 3.12 5.18 13.39
C ASN A 50 4.48 4.69 13.92
N TRP A 51 5.59 5.28 13.45
CA TRP A 51 6.95 4.80 13.76
C TRP A 51 7.22 4.67 15.26
N VAL A 52 6.75 5.63 16.07
CA VAL A 52 6.91 5.61 17.54
C VAL A 52 6.14 4.43 18.16
N LYS A 53 4.90 4.19 17.71
CA LYS A 53 4.06 3.07 18.19
C LYS A 53 4.61 1.72 17.76
N LEU A 54 5.11 1.64 16.52
CA LEU A 54 5.79 0.45 15.99
C LEU A 54 7.04 0.12 16.80
N LYS A 55 7.87 1.13 17.12
CA LYS A 55 9.06 0.95 17.96
C LYS A 55 8.69 0.52 19.38
N ALA A 56 7.60 1.06 19.92
CA ALA A 56 7.05 0.67 21.21
C ALA A 56 6.35 -0.70 21.22
N HIS A 57 6.41 -1.46 20.11
CA HIS A 57 5.77 -2.78 19.97
C HIS A 57 4.26 -2.77 20.22
N ASP A 58 3.58 -1.65 19.91
CA ASP A 58 2.14 -1.54 20.03
C ASP A 58 1.44 -2.64 19.20
N HIS A 59 0.73 -3.54 19.89
CA HIS A 59 0.13 -4.72 19.28
C HIS A 59 -0.88 -4.31 18.19
N HIS A 60 -1.74 -3.35 18.49
CA HIS A 60 -2.79 -2.91 17.58
C HIS A 60 -2.23 -2.35 16.26
N THR A 61 -1.24 -1.46 16.35
CA THR A 61 -0.56 -0.90 15.18
C THR A 61 0.12 -1.98 14.33
N ARG A 62 0.75 -2.96 14.97
CA ARG A 62 1.41 -4.08 14.27
C ARG A 62 0.42 -5.02 13.58
N VAL A 63 -0.73 -5.28 14.22
CA VAL A 63 -1.80 -6.08 13.62
C VAL A 63 -2.36 -5.38 12.40
N ILE A 64 -2.64 -4.07 12.47
CA ILE A 64 -3.09 -3.30 11.30
C ILE A 64 -2.04 -3.33 10.20
N LEU A 65 -0.76 -3.10 10.53
CA LEU A 65 0.33 -3.19 9.55
C LEU A 65 0.38 -4.59 8.89
N GLY A 66 0.19 -5.65 9.68
CA GLY A 66 0.11 -7.02 9.20
C GLY A 66 -1.05 -7.24 8.24
N TRP A 67 -2.24 -6.72 8.56
CA TRP A 67 -3.40 -6.78 7.66
C TRP A 67 -3.16 -6.01 6.36
N LEU A 68 -2.59 -4.80 6.44
CA LEU A 68 -2.25 -4.00 5.26
C LEU A 68 -1.23 -4.73 4.37
N ALA A 69 -0.21 -5.35 4.97
CA ALA A 69 0.77 -6.14 4.25
C ALA A 69 0.18 -7.41 3.64
N ALA A 70 -0.74 -8.09 4.35
CA ALA A 70 -1.42 -9.28 3.85
C ALA A 70 -2.32 -8.94 2.64
N ILE A 71 -3.08 -7.84 2.72
CA ILE A 71 -3.90 -7.37 1.61
C ILE A 71 -3.02 -7.04 0.40
N LEU A 72 -1.90 -6.33 0.61
CA LEU A 72 -0.95 -6.07 -0.48
C LEU A 72 -0.42 -7.37 -1.09
N ALA A 73 -0.04 -8.35 -0.27
CA ALA A 73 0.46 -9.63 -0.76
C ALA A 73 -0.60 -10.35 -1.62
N VAL A 74 -1.87 -10.33 -1.20
CA VAL A 74 -2.98 -10.89 -2.01
C VAL A 74 -3.10 -10.16 -3.33
N ILE A 75 -3.06 -8.82 -3.34
CA ILE A 75 -3.18 -8.05 -4.57
C ILE A 75 -2.01 -8.34 -5.53
N VAL A 76 -0.77 -8.43 -5.02
CA VAL A 76 0.40 -8.80 -5.83
C VAL A 76 0.26 -10.21 -6.43
N VAL A 77 -0.26 -11.17 -5.66
CA VAL A 77 -0.50 -12.54 -6.18
C VAL A 77 -1.56 -12.54 -7.28
N LEU A 78 -2.65 -11.78 -7.10
CA LEU A 78 -3.69 -11.65 -8.14
C LEU A 78 -3.14 -11.00 -9.41
N ASP A 79 -2.31 -9.98 -9.26
CA ASP A 79 -1.67 -9.27 -10.37
C ASP A 79 -0.71 -10.18 -11.16
N ILE A 80 0.12 -10.96 -10.45
CA ILE A 80 0.99 -11.97 -11.07
C ILE A 80 0.17 -13.05 -11.78
N ALA A 81 -0.91 -13.53 -11.16
CA ALA A 81 -1.77 -14.54 -11.75
C ALA A 81 -2.42 -14.03 -13.05
N GLU A 82 -2.87 -12.78 -13.06
CA GLU A 82 -3.40 -12.15 -14.26
C GLU A 82 -2.34 -12.02 -15.36
N ALA A 83 -1.12 -11.55 -15.02
CA ALA A 83 -0.05 -11.41 -15.99
C ALA A 83 0.37 -12.74 -16.64
N ILE A 84 0.17 -13.87 -15.95
CA ILE A 84 0.45 -15.22 -16.47
C ILE A 84 -0.72 -15.76 -17.30
N LEU A 85 -1.97 -15.42 -16.94
CA LEU A 85 -3.18 -15.91 -17.60
C LEU A 85 -3.64 -15.06 -18.80
N ALA A 86 -3.12 -13.84 -18.93
CA ALA A 86 -3.36 -12.92 -20.05
C ALA A 86 -2.58 -13.31 -21.31
#